data_AF-A0AAU7YA81-F1
#
_entry.id   AF-A0AAU7YA81-F1
#
_cell.length_a   1.000
_cell.length_b   1.000
_cell.length_c   1.000
_cell.angle_alpha   90.00
_cell.angle_beta   90.00
_cell.angle_gamma   90.00
#
_symmetry.space_group_name_H-M   'P 1'
#
loop_
_entity.id
_entity.type
_entity.pdbx_description
1 polymer ?
#
loop_
_entity_poly.entity_id
_entity_poly.type
_entity_poly.pdbx_seq_one_letter_code
_entity_poly.pdbx_strand_id
1 'polypeptide(L)'
;MHTHYKGQATLVYAPGHQGRSTMPTACSTTVVLDEAIPGIFSLTCDLDLGDADSLRITLPNGLSVEGLITYQDGRTLNIVTLN
;
A
#
# COMPACT_ATOMS: atom_id res chain seq x y z
N MET A 1 -2.07 -13.30 -15.28
CA MET A 1 -3.21 -13.35 -14.34
C MET A 1 -3.32 -11.95 -13.79
N HIS A 2 -4.47 -11.28 -13.96
CA HIS A 2 -4.66 -9.92 -13.45
C HIS A 2 -5.01 -10.03 -11.97
N THR A 3 -4.09 -9.67 -11.07
CA THR A 3 -4.34 -9.74 -9.63
C THR A 3 -5.21 -8.55 -9.24
N HIS A 4 -6.52 -8.78 -9.08
CA HIS A 4 -7.46 -7.77 -8.57
C HIS A 4 -8.06 -8.23 -7.24
N TYR A 5 -7.84 -7.45 -6.20
CA TYR A 5 -8.40 -7.66 -4.86
C TYR A 5 -9.22 -6.45 -4.44
N LYS A 6 -10.42 -6.69 -3.92
CA LYS A 6 -11.27 -5.66 -3.32
C LYS A 6 -11.86 -6.17 -2.02
N GLY A 7 -11.52 -5.52 -0.91
CA GLY A 7 -11.98 -5.93 0.41
C GLY A 7 -11.24 -5.25 1.55
N GLN A 8 -11.50 -5.70 2.77
CA GLN A 8 -10.75 -5.21 3.93
C GLN A 8 -9.33 -5.78 3.92
N ALA A 9 -8.34 -4.89 3.99
CA ALA A 9 -6.94 -5.25 4.19
C ALA A 9 -6.33 -4.40 5.31
N THR A 10 -5.28 -4.93 5.91
CA THR A 10 -4.46 -4.19 6.88
C THR A 10 -3.29 -3.57 6.15
N LEU A 11 -3.24 -2.25 6.13
CA LEU A 11 -2.16 -1.45 5.59
C LEU A 11 -1.21 -1.08 6.72
N VAL A 12 0.09 -1.27 6.48
CA VAL A 12 1.16 -0.83 7.36
C VAL A 12 2.08 0.06 6.54
N TYR A 13 2.18 1.33 6.90
CA TYR A 13 2.99 2.30 6.18
C TYR A 13 3.92 3.06 7.11
N ALA A 14 5.07 3.47 6.59
CA ALA A 14 6.05 4.27 7.30
C ALA A 14 6.24 5.62 6.60
N PRO A 15 6.16 6.75 7.33
CA PRO A 15 6.48 8.07 6.80
C PRO A 15 7.92 8.13 6.27
N GLY A 16 8.06 8.67 5.07
CA GLY A 16 9.31 8.94 4.37
C GLY A 16 9.89 10.29 4.73
N HIS A 17 10.31 10.51 5.98
CA HIS A 17 11.06 11.73 6.30
C HIS A 17 12.30 11.45 7.14
N GLN A 18 13.44 11.79 6.54
CA GLN A 18 14.77 11.71 7.11
C GLN A 18 14.82 12.22 8.56
N GLY A 19 15.14 11.32 9.48
CA GLY A 19 15.58 11.68 10.83
C GLY A 19 14.52 11.63 11.94
N ARG A 20 13.26 11.31 11.64
CA ARG A 20 12.26 11.01 12.67
C ARG A 20 11.88 9.54 12.59
N SER A 21 12.31 8.76 13.58
CA SER A 21 11.84 7.37 13.76
C SER A 21 10.36 7.41 14.13
N THR A 22 9.51 7.56 13.12
CA THR A 22 8.06 7.41 13.26
C THR A 22 7.76 5.93 13.17
N MET A 23 7.10 5.41 14.20
CA MET A 23 6.64 4.02 14.21
C MET A 23 5.75 3.77 12.98
N PRO A 24 5.85 2.59 12.34
CA PRO A 24 4.97 2.23 11.25
C PRO A 24 3.52 2.29 11.73
N THR A 25 2.67 2.96 10.96
CA THR A 25 1.24 3.08 11.26
C THR A 25 0.50 1.92 10.62
N ALA A 26 -0.21 1.14 11.42
CA ALA A 26 -1.06 0.05 10.95
C ALA A 26 -2.52 0.48 10.99
N CYS A 27 -3.24 0.32 9.89
CA CYS A 27 -4.66 0.64 9.78
C CYS A 27 -5.37 -0.42 8.93
N SER A 28 -6.60 -0.77 9.31
CA SER A 28 -7.44 -1.66 8.52
C SER A 28 -8.49 -0.83 7.78
N THR A 29 -8.54 -0.95 6.46
CA THR A 29 -9.52 -0.25 5.64
C THR A 29 -9.96 -1.10 4.46
N THR A 30 -10.99 -0.64 3.76
CA THR A 30 -11.35 -1.21 2.46
C THR A 30 -10.38 -0.71 1.42
N VAL A 31 -9.71 -1.64 0.74
CA VAL A 31 -8.76 -1.35 -0.32
C VAL A 31 -9.18 -2.02 -1.62
N VAL A 32 -8.79 -1.39 -2.73
CA VAL A 32 -8.79 -2.00 -4.06
C VAL A 32 -7.35 -2.08 -4.50
N LEU A 33 -6.82 -3.30 -4.63
CA LEU A 33 -5.49 -3.58 -5.14
C LEU A 33 -5.64 -4.14 -6.55
N ASP A 34 -5.09 -3.46 -7.53
CA ASP A 34 -5.12 -3.85 -8.93
C ASP A 34 -3.68 -3.92 -9.48
N GLU A 35 -3.30 -5.06 -10.03
CA GLU A 35 -2.01 -5.21 -10.70
C GLU A 35 -2.08 -4.61 -12.11
N ALA A 36 -1.56 -3.39 -12.27
CA ALA A 36 -1.55 -2.71 -13.56
C ALA A 36 -0.57 -3.39 -14.55
N ILE A 37 0.64 -3.70 -14.07
CA ILE A 37 1.66 -4.48 -14.78
C ILE A 37 2.46 -5.32 -13.76
N PRO A 38 3.18 -6.37 -14.19
CA PRO A 38 3.95 -7.20 -13.27
C PRO A 38 4.92 -6.39 -12.41
N GLY A 39 4.68 -6.38 -11.09
CA GLY A 39 5.48 -5.65 -10.11
C GLY A 39 5.00 -4.23 -9.78
N ILE A 40 3.99 -3.70 -10.48
CA ILE A 40 3.35 -2.42 -10.15
C ILE A 40 1.87 -2.65 -9.84
N PHE A 41 1.48 -2.25 -8.63
CA PHE A 41 0.11 -2.35 -8.17
C PHE A 41 -0.46 -0.97 -7.88
N SER A 42 -1.65 -0.71 -8.39
CA SER A 42 -2.46 0.43 -8.01
C SER A 42 -3.31 0.05 -6.81
N LEU A 43 -3.11 0.75 -5.70
CA LEU A 43 -3.92 0.64 -4.50
C LEU A 43 -4.83 1.87 -4.41
N THR A 44 -6.12 1.63 -4.19
CA THR A 44 -7.06 2.70 -3.81
C THR A 44 -7.59 2.44 -2.41
N CYS A 45 -7.45 3.42 -1.51
CA CYS A 45 -7.91 3.36 -0.13
C CYS A 45 -8.42 4.73 0.33
N ASP A 46 -9.37 4.75 1.27
CA ASP A 46 -9.89 6.00 1.85
C ASP A 46 -8.94 6.62 2.91
N LEU A 47 -7.75 6.05 3.09
CA LEU A 47 -6.73 6.52 4.02
C LEU A 47 -5.83 7.55 3.33
N ASP A 48 -5.59 8.66 4.03
CA ASP A 48 -4.50 9.57 3.70
C ASP A 48 -3.20 8.99 4.26
N LEU A 49 -2.33 8.50 3.38
CA LEU A 49 -1.02 7.97 3.78
C LEU A 49 0.02 9.08 4.00
N GLY A 50 -0.34 10.34 3.76
CA GLY A 50 0.54 11.49 3.85
C GLY A 50 1.78 11.31 2.96
N ASP A 51 2.95 11.35 3.59
CA ASP A 51 4.26 11.27 2.96
C ASP A 51 4.87 9.87 3.13
N ALA A 52 4.07 8.83 2.97
CA ALA A 52 4.55 7.45 3.14
C ALA A 52 5.46 7.03 1.97
N ASP A 53 6.62 6.47 2.29
CA ASP A 53 7.57 5.95 1.29
C ASP A 53 7.35 4.46 1.02
N SER A 54 6.92 3.72 2.04
CA SER A 54 6.76 2.27 2.00
C SER A 54 5.39 1.84 2.51
N LEU A 55 4.88 0.78 1.90
CA LEU A 55 3.58 0.22 2.22
C LEU A 55 3.62 -1.30 2.22
N ARG A 56 3.06 -1.87 3.26
CA ARG A 56 2.79 -3.31 3.38
C ARG A 56 1.30 -3.53 3.54
N ILE A 57 0.73 -4.30 2.63
CA ILE A 57 -0.68 -4.65 2.56
C ILE A 57 -0.82 -6.11 2.98
N THR A 58 -1.51 -6.37 4.08
CA THR A 58 -1.83 -7.73 4.52
C THR A 58 -3.29 -8.02 4.22
N LEU A 59 -3.50 -8.95 3.30
CA LEU A 59 -4.79 -9.45 2.90
C LEU A 59 -5.31 -10.46 3.95
N PRO A 60 -6.63 -10.63 4.08
CA PRO A 60 -7.23 -11.53 5.07
C PRO A 60 -6.98 -13.02 4.78
N ASN A 61 -6.56 -13.36 3.56
CA ASN A 61 -6.10 -14.71 3.22
C ASN A 61 -4.67 -15.02 3.72
N GLY A 62 -4.02 -14.07 4.40
CA GLY A 62 -2.64 -14.17 4.89
C GLY A 62 -1.58 -13.74 3.89
N LEU A 63 -1.97 -13.34 2.67
CA LEU A 63 -1.03 -12.84 1.66
C LEU A 63 -0.62 -11.41 2.01
N SER A 64 0.69 -11.16 2.10
CA SER A 64 1.23 -9.81 2.31
C SER A 64 1.95 -9.32 1.08
N VAL A 65 1.56 -8.15 0.57
CA VAL A 65 2.20 -7.43 -0.53
C VAL A 65 2.98 -6.27 0.07
N GLU A 66 4.28 -6.22 -0.15
CA GLU A 66 5.13 -5.12 0.30
C GLU A 66 5.73 -4.40 -0.90
N GLY A 67 5.70 -3.07 -0.87
CA GLY A 67 6.20 -2.26 -1.96
C GLY A 67 6.49 -0.82 -1.55
N LEU A 68 7.20 -0.12 -2.43
CA LEU A 68 7.49 1.30 -2.29
C LEU A 68 6.42 2.11 -3.01
N ILE A 69 5.94 3.17 -2.37
CA ILE A 69 4.99 4.10 -2.96
C ILE A 69 5.76 4.98 -3.95
N THR A 70 5.44 4.85 -5.23
CA THR A 70 6.10 5.64 -6.31
C THR A 70 5.22 6.78 -6.81
N TYR A 71 3.93 6.72 -6.51
CA TYR A 71 2.96 7.74 -6.88
C TYR A 71 1.79 7.72 -5.89
N GLN A 72 1.29 8.89 -5.53
CA GLN A 72 0.11 9.06 -4.69
C GLN A 72 -0.70 10.25 -5.21
N ASP A 73 -1.97 10.01 -5.50
CA ASP A 73 -2.96 11.00 -5.94
C ASP A 73 -4.24 10.81 -5.12
N GLY A 74 -4.35 11.60 -4.04
CA GLY A 74 -5.45 11.53 -3.10
C GLY A 74 -5.61 10.13 -2.48
N ARG A 75 -6.63 9.39 -2.94
CA ARG A 75 -6.99 8.05 -2.44
C ARG A 75 -6.34 6.90 -3.21
N THR A 76 -5.74 7.20 -4.37
CA THR A 76 -5.12 6.20 -5.22
C THR A 76 -3.60 6.38 -5.15
N LEU A 77 -2.89 5.27 -5.06
CA LEU A 77 -1.43 5.24 -5.01
C LEU A 77 -0.91 4.05 -5.79
N ASN A 78 0.28 4.19 -6.36
CA ASN A 78 0.96 3.09 -7.02
C ASN A 78 2.13 2.63 -6.16
N ILE A 79 2.17 1.33 -5.92
CA ILE A 79 3.28 0.67 -5.26
C ILE A 79 4.04 -0.20 -6.25
N VAL A 80 5.36 -0.19 -6.11
CA VAL A 80 6.23 -1.13 -6.82
C VAL A 80 6.67 -2.18 -5.81
N THR A 81 6.33 -3.45 -6.08
CA THR A 81 6.71 -4.54 -5.19
C THR A 81 8.19 -4.82 -5.26
N LEU A 82 8.82 -4.95 -4.09
CA LEU A 82 10.20 -5.41 -3.97
C LEU A 82 10.14 -6.95 -3.93
N ASN A 83 10.25 -7.58 -5.10
CA ASN A 83 10.38 -9.05 -5.21
C ASN A 83 11.82 -9.50 -4.89
#